data_AF-A0A0Q9X2I1-F1
#
_entry.id   AF-A0A0Q9X2I1-F1
#
_cell.length_a   1.000
_cell.length_b   1.000
_cell.length_c   1.000
_cell.angle_alpha   90.00
_cell.angle_beta   90.00
_cell.angle_gamma   90.00
#
_symmetry.space_group_name_H-M   'P 1'
#
loop_
_entity.id
_entity.type
_entity.pdbx_description
1 polymer ?
#
loop_
_entity_poly.entity_id
_entity_poly.type
_entity_poly.pdbx_seq_one_letter_code
_entity_poly.pdbx_strand_id
1 'polypeptide(L)'
;MSSQNLRQHFNAKEDYTAILDKLKVDFEQRWKSQEPSPYTNLESYVQRAIIGNGSFGTVLLVKEKKGKNYYAAKMMNKDDLVRLKQVGHVHNEKTVLSSVRFPFLVHLIDASKDFDYLYLVLPFVNGGELFTYHRNPSPMHQECENSMRSNRDSMGSKCFWPSSTCII
;
A
#
# COMPACT_ATOMS: atom_id res chain seq x y z
N MET A 1 1.11 -51.63 7.68
CA MET A 1 1.65 -50.50 8.47
C MET A 1 0.69 -49.33 8.29
N SER A 2 -0.18 -49.09 9.28
CA SER A 2 -1.29 -48.14 9.18
C SER A 2 -0.80 -46.69 9.19
N SER A 3 -1.00 -45.98 8.08
CA SER A 3 -0.93 -44.53 8.04
C SER A 3 -2.17 -43.95 8.72
N GLN A 4 -2.06 -43.60 10.00
CA GLN A 4 -3.12 -42.84 10.68
C GLN A 4 -3.15 -41.41 10.13
N ASN A 5 -4.24 -41.11 9.43
CA ASN A 5 -4.66 -39.78 9.03
C ASN A 5 -4.96 -38.96 10.30
N LEU A 6 -4.03 -38.10 10.71
CA LEU A 6 -4.29 -37.10 11.76
C LEU A 6 -5.26 -36.06 11.17
N ARG A 7 -6.55 -36.19 11.48
CA ARG A 7 -7.49 -35.08 11.36
C ARG A 7 -7.01 -34.00 12.35
N GLN A 8 -6.31 -32.98 11.85
CA GLN A 8 -6.05 -31.78 12.63
C GLN A 8 -7.41 -31.13 12.90
N HIS A 9 -7.94 -31.38 14.09
CA HIS A 9 -9.20 -30.82 14.53
C HIS A 9 -8.93 -29.37 14.89
N PHE A 10 -9.35 -28.43 14.04
CA PHE A 10 -9.21 -27.00 14.29
C PHE A 10 -9.98 -26.63 15.56
N ASN A 11 -9.27 -26.31 16.63
CA ASN A 11 -9.86 -25.77 17.85
C ASN A 11 -9.78 -24.26 17.75
N ALA A 12 -10.85 -23.67 17.21
CA ALA A 12 -10.92 -22.24 16.94
C ALA A 12 -10.34 -21.37 18.07
N LYS A 13 -10.71 -21.64 19.34
CA LYS A 13 -10.29 -20.79 20.46
C LYS A 13 -8.77 -20.86 20.71
N GLU A 14 -8.18 -22.05 20.70
CA GLU A 14 -6.75 -22.25 20.94
C GLU A 14 -5.90 -21.81 19.74
N ASP A 15 -6.39 -22.11 18.52
CA ASP A 15 -5.72 -21.75 17.28
C ASP A 15 -5.68 -20.23 17.08
N TYR A 16 -6.75 -19.49 17.42
CA TYR A 16 -6.74 -18.04 17.37
C TYR A 16 -5.74 -17.44 18.36
N THR A 17 -5.67 -17.93 19.59
CA THR A 17 -4.71 -17.42 20.58
C THR A 17 -3.27 -17.63 20.11
N ALA A 18 -2.95 -18.82 19.57
CA ALA A 18 -1.63 -19.11 19.03
C ALA A 18 -1.26 -18.19 17.85
N ILE A 19 -2.21 -17.93 16.94
CA ILE A 19 -2.00 -17.02 15.81
C ILE A 19 -1.77 -15.58 16.31
N LEU A 20 -2.57 -15.11 17.25
CA LEU A 20 -2.46 -13.75 17.80
C LEU A 20 -1.13 -13.54 18.55
N ASP A 21 -0.71 -14.52 19.35
CA ASP A 21 0.57 -14.47 20.06
C ASP A 21 1.73 -14.42 19.07
N LYS A 22 1.70 -15.25 18.02
CA LYS A 22 2.70 -15.20 16.96
C LYS A 22 2.73 -13.84 16.26
N LEU A 23 1.57 -13.32 15.86
CA LEU A 23 1.47 -12.02 15.18
C LEU A 23 1.97 -10.88 16.07
N LYS A 24 1.72 -10.96 17.38
CA LYS A 24 2.22 -9.99 18.37
C LYS A 24 3.74 -10.01 18.45
N VAL A 25 4.34 -11.19 18.59
CA VAL A 25 5.82 -11.34 18.63
C VAL A 25 6.46 -10.79 17.35
N ASP A 26 5.92 -11.18 16.19
CA ASP A 26 6.38 -10.72 14.87
C ASP A 26 6.27 -9.20 14.72
N PHE A 27 5.17 -8.60 15.21
CA PHE A 27 4.96 -7.16 15.20
C PHE A 27 5.99 -6.45 16.08
N GLU A 28 6.18 -6.90 17.33
CA GLU A 28 7.12 -6.29 18.27
C GLU A 28 8.56 -6.36 17.75
N GLN A 29 8.94 -7.47 17.10
CA GLN A 29 10.25 -7.60 16.47
C GLN A 29 10.45 -6.55 15.38
N ARG A 30 9.49 -6.42 14.45
CA ARG A 30 9.56 -5.41 13.38
C ARG A 30 9.46 -3.97 13.90
N TRP A 31 8.74 -3.75 15.00
CA TRP A 31 8.64 -2.44 15.63
C TRP A 31 9.97 -1.99 16.23
N LYS A 32 10.71 -2.91 16.86
CA LYS A 32 12.02 -2.63 17.45
C LYS A 32 13.13 -2.49 16.40
N SER A 33 13.03 -3.19 15.27
CA SER A 33 14.06 -3.20 14.21
C SER A 33 13.77 -2.22 13.06
N GLN A 34 13.35 -0.98 13.37
CA GLN A 34 13.06 0.01 12.34
C GLN A 34 14.33 0.70 11.83
N GLU A 35 14.65 0.47 10.58
CA GLU A 35 15.77 1.13 9.91
C GLU A 35 15.36 2.48 9.31
N PRO A 36 16.27 3.48 9.33
CA PRO A 36 16.07 4.72 8.61
C PRO A 36 15.94 4.45 7.11
N SER A 37 15.02 5.16 6.45
CA SER A 37 14.81 5.00 5.01
C SER A 37 16.07 5.46 4.25
N PRO A 38 16.55 4.66 3.27
CA PRO A 38 17.69 5.03 2.45
C PRO A 38 17.42 6.26 1.58
N TYR A 39 18.51 6.90 1.16
CA TYR A 39 18.48 8.07 0.31
C TYR A 39 18.74 7.66 -1.16
N THR A 40 17.69 7.32 -1.90
CA THR A 40 17.81 6.58 -3.19
C THR A 40 16.78 7.01 -4.26
N ASN A 41 16.11 8.15 -4.15
CA ASN A 41 15.26 8.79 -5.17
C ASN A 41 14.45 7.86 -6.10
N LEU A 42 13.62 6.98 -5.52
CA LEU A 42 12.81 6.01 -6.28
C LEU A 42 13.56 5.27 -7.40
N GLU A 43 14.88 5.12 -7.31
CA GLU A 43 15.69 4.73 -8.47
C GLU A 43 15.35 3.32 -8.97
N SER A 44 14.80 2.46 -8.10
CA SER A 44 14.32 1.13 -8.43
C SER A 44 12.97 1.12 -9.17
N TYR A 45 12.30 2.26 -9.31
CA TYR A 45 10.95 2.37 -9.87
C TYR A 45 10.86 3.34 -11.07
N VAL A 46 9.85 3.13 -11.91
CA VAL A 46 9.47 4.00 -13.02
C VAL A 46 8.07 4.53 -12.76
N GLN A 47 7.94 5.84 -12.64
CA GLN A 47 6.63 6.50 -12.53
C GLN A 47 5.82 6.29 -13.82
N ARG A 48 4.55 5.92 -13.68
CA ARG A 48 3.63 5.67 -14.80
C ARG A 48 2.50 6.67 -14.85
N ALA A 49 1.85 6.94 -13.72
CA ALA A 49 0.73 7.84 -13.64
C ALA A 49 0.59 8.42 -12.23
N ILE A 50 -0.20 9.49 -12.09
CA ILE A 50 -0.70 9.98 -10.80
C ILE A 50 -2.07 9.33 -10.59
N ILE A 51 -2.26 8.63 -9.48
CA ILE A 51 -3.52 7.93 -9.16
C ILE A 51 -4.35 8.65 -8.11
N GLY A 52 -3.77 9.58 -7.35
CA GLY A 52 -4.51 10.38 -6.39
C GLY A 52 -3.74 11.59 -5.92
N ASN A 53 -4.46 12.65 -5.60
CA ASN A 53 -3.94 13.82 -4.88
C ASN A 53 -4.64 13.88 -3.52
N GLY A 54 -3.88 13.70 -2.45
CA GLY A 54 -4.35 13.83 -1.09
C GLY A 54 -3.91 15.16 -0.47
N SER A 55 -4.42 15.43 0.73
CA SER A 55 -4.00 16.57 1.55
C SER A 55 -2.52 16.55 1.96
N PHE A 56 -1.94 15.35 2.03
CA PHE A 56 -0.57 15.14 2.52
C PHE A 56 0.45 14.87 1.40
N GLY A 57 0.01 14.83 0.14
CA GLY A 57 0.88 14.56 -0.99
C GLY A 57 0.16 13.91 -2.17
N THR A 58 0.96 13.49 -3.13
CA THR A 58 0.49 12.88 -4.38
C THR A 58 0.83 11.41 -4.38
N VAL A 59 -0.14 10.58 -4.78
CA VAL A 59 0.04 9.13 -4.91
C VAL A 59 0.33 8.80 -6.38
N LEU A 60 1.47 8.18 -6.61
CA LEU A 60 1.98 7.80 -7.92
C LEU A 60 1.80 6.30 -8.14
N LEU A 61 1.33 5.91 -9.32
CA LEU A 61 1.47 4.54 -9.79
C LEU A 61 2.88 4.36 -10.33
N VAL A 62 3.63 3.46 -9.70
CA VAL A 62 5.01 3.17 -10.07
C VAL A 62 5.15 1.70 -10.45
N LYS A 63 6.04 1.43 -11.40
CA LYS A 63 6.40 0.07 -11.82
C LYS A 63 7.84 -0.20 -11.44
N GLU A 64 8.11 -1.32 -10.81
CA GLU A 64 9.48 -1.74 -10.52
C GLU A 64 10.30 -1.89 -11.83
N LYS A 65 11.55 -1.40 -11.85
CA LYS A 65 12.43 -1.51 -13.02
C LYS A 65 12.86 -2.95 -13.29
N LYS A 66 13.20 -3.66 -12.21
CA LYS A 66 13.67 -5.06 -12.27
C LYS A 66 12.50 -6.06 -12.29
N GLY A 67 11.36 -5.67 -11.73
CA GLY A 67 10.16 -6.50 -11.61
C GLY A 67 9.10 -6.22 -12.67
N LYS A 68 8.00 -6.97 -12.58
CA LYS A 68 6.77 -6.73 -13.37
C LYS A 68 5.63 -6.13 -12.54
N ASN A 69 5.86 -5.95 -11.24
CA ASN A 69 4.84 -5.53 -10.30
C ASN A 69 4.63 -4.02 -10.33
N TYR A 70 3.40 -3.63 -10.05
CA TYR A 70 2.97 -2.25 -9.90
C TYR A 70 2.74 -1.96 -8.41
N TYR A 71 3.10 -0.75 -8.01
CA TYR A 71 3.02 -0.28 -6.64
C TYR A 71 2.44 1.13 -6.61
N ALA A 72 1.90 1.52 -5.46
CA ALA A 72 1.50 2.89 -5.17
C ALA A 72 2.59 3.55 -4.35
N ALA A 73 3.16 4.66 -4.83
CA ALA A 73 4.14 5.45 -4.11
C ALA A 73 3.51 6.76 -3.63
N LYS A 74 3.37 6.94 -2.32
CA LYS A 74 2.93 8.20 -1.71
C LYS A 74 4.12 9.15 -1.61
N MET A 75 4.12 10.19 -2.43
CA MET A 75 5.14 11.23 -2.48
C MET A 75 4.70 12.44 -1.65
N MET A 76 5.51 12.84 -0.67
CA MET A 76 5.21 13.92 0.27
C MET A 76 6.36 14.92 0.31
N ASN A 77 6.07 16.21 0.20
CA ASN A 77 7.06 17.29 0.25
C ASN A 77 7.44 17.58 1.72
N LYS A 78 8.74 17.61 2.03
CA LYS A 78 9.22 17.83 3.41
C LYS A 78 8.93 19.22 3.94
N ASP A 79 9.02 20.26 3.12
CA ASP A 79 8.74 21.64 3.53
C ASP A 79 7.26 21.79 3.92
N ASP A 80 6.38 21.15 3.16
CA ASP A 80 4.94 21.12 3.47
C ASP A 80 4.67 20.36 4.77
N LEU A 81 5.35 19.22 5.00
CA LEU A 81 5.21 18.45 6.24
C LEU A 81 5.66 19.25 7.47
N VAL A 82 6.75 20.01 7.36
CA VAL A 82 7.23 20.87 8.44
C VAL A 82 6.26 22.03 8.67
N ARG A 83 5.83 22.71 7.60
CA ARG A 83 4.88 23.84 7.67
C ARG A 83 3.56 23.44 8.31
N LEU A 84 3.04 22.25 7.98
CA LEU A 84 1.78 21.72 8.49
C LEU A 84 1.94 20.94 9.81
N LYS A 85 3.16 20.85 10.36
CA LYS A 85 3.50 20.10 11.59
C LYS A 85 3.07 18.62 11.53
N GLN A 86 3.12 18.00 10.36
CA GLN A 86 2.70 16.61 10.12
C GLN A 86 3.84 15.59 10.20
N VAL A 87 5.06 16.02 10.54
CA VAL A 87 6.26 15.16 10.60
C VAL A 87 6.05 13.95 11.53
N GLY A 88 5.45 14.17 12.70
CA GLY A 88 5.16 13.10 13.65
C GLY A 88 4.16 12.07 13.11
N HIS A 89 3.14 12.52 12.39
CA HIS A 89 2.16 11.63 11.78
C HIS A 89 2.78 10.77 10.67
N VAL A 90 3.62 11.36 9.81
CA VAL A 90 4.31 10.60 8.75
C VAL A 90 5.28 9.59 9.34
N HIS A 91 5.99 9.94 10.41
CA HIS A 91 6.86 8.99 11.09
C HIS A 91 6.05 7.82 11.66
N ASN A 92 4.96 8.11 12.38
CA ASN A 92 4.08 7.08 12.91
C ASN A 92 3.47 6.20 11.81
N GLU A 93 3.01 6.79 10.71
CA GLU A 93 2.48 6.08 9.54
C GLU A 93 3.52 5.11 8.96
N LYS A 94 4.75 5.57 8.70
CA LYS A 94 5.85 4.70 8.26
C LYS A 94 6.07 3.56 9.26
N THR A 95 6.19 3.89 10.53
CA THR A 95 6.50 2.98 11.63
C THR A 95 5.43 1.88 11.73
N VAL A 96 4.15 2.25 11.73
CA VAL A 96 3.03 1.30 11.74
C VAL A 96 3.04 0.41 10.49
N LEU A 97 3.15 0.99 9.29
CA LEU A 97 3.14 0.24 8.03
C LEU A 97 4.33 -0.72 7.89
N SER A 98 5.47 -0.40 8.51
CA SER A 98 6.66 -1.27 8.52
C SER A 98 6.47 -2.48 9.44
N SER A 99 5.71 -2.32 10.53
CA SER A 99 5.58 -3.34 11.57
C SER A 99 4.37 -4.25 11.38
N VAL A 100 3.29 -3.76 10.79
CA VAL A 100 2.07 -4.51 10.55
C VAL A 100 2.21 -5.44 9.35
N ARG A 101 1.81 -6.71 9.52
CA ARG A 101 1.63 -7.67 8.43
C ARG A 101 0.38 -8.50 8.69
N PHE A 102 -0.61 -8.35 7.82
CA PHE A 102 -1.85 -9.12 7.88
C PHE A 102 -2.46 -9.25 6.47
N PRO A 103 -3.16 -10.35 6.13
CA PRO A 103 -3.66 -10.58 4.77
C PRO A 103 -4.56 -9.47 4.20
N PHE A 104 -5.30 -8.77 5.06
CA PHE A 104 -6.21 -7.69 4.65
C PHE A 104 -5.66 -6.28 4.89
N LEU A 105 -4.41 -6.16 5.35
CA LEU A 105 -3.77 -4.88 5.61
C LEU A 105 -2.67 -4.62 4.59
N VAL A 106 -2.66 -3.39 4.07
CA VAL A 106 -1.52 -2.89 3.32
C VAL A 106 -0.32 -2.77 4.26
N HIS A 107 0.85 -3.10 3.75
CA HIS A 107 2.12 -3.02 4.47
C HIS A 107 3.12 -2.25 3.62
N LEU A 108 4.16 -1.73 4.27
CA LEU A 108 5.23 -1.04 3.57
C LEU A 108 6.07 -2.05 2.78
N ILE A 109 6.19 -1.85 1.47
CA ILE A 109 7.08 -2.65 0.61
C ILE A 109 8.47 -2.06 0.62
N ASP A 110 8.54 -0.73 0.47
CA ASP A 110 9.79 0.01 0.39
C ASP A 110 9.55 1.45 0.84
N ALA A 111 10.59 2.11 1.33
CA ALA A 111 10.54 3.53 1.68
C ALA A 111 11.88 4.19 1.41
N SER A 112 11.86 5.26 0.63
CA SER A 112 13.03 6.04 0.28
C SER A 112 12.78 7.52 0.56
N LYS A 113 13.84 8.31 0.62
CA LYS A 113 13.77 9.76 0.79
C LYS A 113 14.81 10.48 -0.05
N ASP A 114 14.49 11.71 -0.45
CA ASP A 114 15.41 12.62 -1.13
C ASP A 114 15.62 13.88 -0.32
N PHE A 115 16.13 14.96 -0.90
CA PHE A 115 16.33 16.23 -0.21
C PHE A 115 14.96 16.86 0.04
N ASP A 116 14.11 16.85 -0.97
CA ASP A 116 12.82 17.56 -0.96
C ASP A 116 11.62 16.65 -0.64
N TYR A 117 11.70 15.36 -0.93
CA TYR A 117 10.56 14.44 -0.86
C TYR A 117 10.80 13.21 0.02
N LEU A 118 9.71 12.67 0.57
CA LEU A 118 9.61 11.35 1.18
C LEU A 118 8.72 10.46 0.32
N TYR A 119 9.07 9.18 0.25
CA TYR A 119 8.29 8.22 -0.52
C TYR A 119 8.03 6.95 0.29
N LEU A 120 6.76 6.58 0.37
CA LEU A 120 6.31 5.31 0.91
C LEU A 120 5.74 4.49 -0.24
N VAL A 121 6.30 3.30 -0.48
CA VAL A 121 5.88 2.38 -1.54
C VAL A 121 5.03 1.27 -0.93
N LEU A 122 3.82 1.13 -1.44
CA LEU A 122 2.81 0.20 -0.95
C LEU A 122 2.29 -0.68 -2.09
N PRO A 123 1.71 -1.86 -1.79
CA PRO A 123 1.04 -2.69 -2.77
C PRO A 123 -0.06 -1.91 -3.48
N PHE A 124 -0.06 -1.95 -4.82
CA PHE A 124 -1.15 -1.36 -5.59
C PHE A 124 -2.36 -2.30 -5.57
N VAL A 125 -3.50 -1.81 -5.08
CA VAL A 125 -4.77 -2.55 -5.06
C VAL A 125 -5.72 -1.88 -6.05
N ASN A 126 -6.12 -2.61 -7.09
CA ASN A 126 -6.98 -2.13 -8.18
C ASN A 126 -8.49 -2.20 -7.87
N GLY A 127 -8.87 -2.34 -6.60
CA GLY A 127 -10.25 -2.57 -6.18
C GLY A 127 -11.15 -1.33 -6.16
N GLY A 128 -10.59 -0.12 -6.26
CA GLY A 128 -11.31 1.12 -5.98
C GLY A 128 -11.57 1.32 -4.47
N GLU A 129 -12.02 2.51 -4.07
CA GLU A 129 -12.35 2.80 -2.67
C GLU A 129 -13.70 2.16 -2.30
N LEU A 130 -13.82 1.65 -1.07
CA LEU A 130 -15.11 1.12 -0.55
C LEU A 130 -16.24 2.16 -0.65
N PHE A 131 -15.89 3.45 -0.58
CA PHE A 131 -16.81 4.57 -0.72
C PHE A 131 -17.40 4.73 -2.13
N THR A 132 -16.68 4.29 -3.17
CA THR A 132 -17.21 4.28 -4.54
C THR A 132 -18.38 3.29 -4.65
N TYR A 133 -18.28 2.15 -3.99
CA TYR A 133 -19.32 1.11 -4.01
C TYR A 133 -20.56 1.49 -3.19
N HIS A 134 -20.40 2.26 -2.10
CA HIS A 134 -21.54 2.69 -1.29
C HIS A 134 -22.43 3.75 -1.97
N ARG A 135 -21.89 4.48 -2.96
CA ARG A 135 -22.63 5.51 -3.71
C ARG A 135 -23.27 5.01 -4.99
N ASN A 136 -22.92 3.82 -5.48
CA ASN A 136 -23.52 3.25 -6.69
C ASN A 136 -23.54 1.71 -6.59
N PRO A 137 -24.66 1.07 -6.22
CA PRO A 137 -24.79 -0.37 -6.23
C PRO A 137 -24.95 -0.86 -7.68
N SER A 138 -23.90 -0.79 -8.49
CA SER A 138 -23.81 -1.47 -9.77
C SER A 138 -23.27 -2.89 -9.56
N PRO A 139 -23.87 -3.92 -10.19
CA PRO A 139 -23.54 -5.32 -9.93
C PRO A 139 -22.07 -5.62 -10.22
N MET A 140 -21.43 -6.31 -9.27
CA MET A 140 -20.04 -6.71 -9.32
C MET A 140 -19.79 -7.69 -10.47
N HIS A 141 -19.39 -7.20 -11.63
CA HIS A 141 -18.74 -8.03 -12.64
C HIS A 141 -17.72 -7.23 -13.47
N GLN A 142 -16.45 -7.55 -13.24
CA GLN A 142 -15.49 -7.89 -14.28
C GLN A 142 -15.20 -6.86 -15.39
N GLU A 143 -14.74 -5.64 -15.07
CA GLU A 143 -14.11 -4.77 -16.09
C GLU A 143 -12.83 -4.10 -15.58
N CYS A 144 -11.75 -4.89 -15.43
CA CYS A 144 -10.40 -4.32 -15.22
C CYS A 144 -9.31 -4.96 -16.09
N GLU A 145 -9.58 -6.07 -16.80
CA GLU A 145 -8.60 -6.66 -17.72
C GLU A 145 -8.52 -5.96 -19.09
N ASN A 146 -9.53 -5.17 -19.48
CA ASN A 146 -9.60 -4.62 -20.84
C ASN A 146 -8.83 -3.31 -21.04
N SER A 147 -8.44 -2.60 -19.98
CA SER A 147 -7.76 -1.29 -20.14
C SER A 147 -6.24 -1.39 -20.33
N MET A 148 -5.61 -2.55 -20.13
CA MET A 148 -4.15 -2.72 -20.37
C MET A 148 -3.81 -3.24 -21.77
N ARG A 149 -4.79 -3.65 -22.58
CA ARG A 149 -4.55 -4.18 -23.94
C ARG A 149 -4.81 -3.20 -25.08
N SER A 150 -5.49 -2.08 -24.82
CA SER A 150 -5.78 -1.08 -25.85
C SER A 150 -5.35 0.30 -25.38
N ASN A 151 -4.13 0.72 -25.77
CA ASN A 151 -3.80 2.10 -26.13
C ASN A 151 -2.31 2.19 -26.51
N ARG A 152 -2.00 1.67 -27.71
CA ARG A 152 -1.31 2.51 -28.69
C ARG A 152 -2.40 3.42 -29.26
N ASP A 153 -2.10 4.70 -29.41
CA ASP A 153 -2.93 5.75 -30.04
C ASP A 153 -3.72 6.64 -29.06
N SER A 154 -3.08 7.78 -28.79
CA SER A 154 -3.61 9.15 -28.75
C SER A 154 -4.88 9.53 -27.96
N MET A 155 -4.62 10.57 -27.14
CA MET A 155 -5.49 11.69 -26.76
C MET A 155 -6.66 11.47 -25.78
N GLY A 156 -6.51 12.11 -24.62
CA GLY A 156 -7.49 13.07 -24.12
C GLY A 156 -8.84 12.52 -23.67
N SER A 157 -8.95 12.18 -22.38
CA SER A 157 -10.22 12.25 -21.64
C SER A 157 -9.93 12.27 -20.15
N LYS A 158 -10.45 13.30 -19.48
CA LYS A 158 -10.36 13.55 -18.05
C LYS A 158 -10.95 12.37 -17.27
N CYS A 159 -10.11 11.57 -16.62
CA CYS A 159 -10.56 10.72 -15.51
C CYS A 159 -10.83 11.65 -14.32
N PHE A 160 -12.09 12.05 -14.18
CA PHE A 160 -12.60 12.84 -13.07
C PHE A 160 -12.71 11.93 -11.83
N TRP A 161 -11.62 11.82 -11.07
CA TRP A 161 -11.66 11.25 -9.72
C TRP A 161 -12.06 12.37 -8.75
N PRO A 162 -13.22 12.30 -8.09
CA PRO A 162 -13.57 13.29 -7.09
C PRO A 162 -12.55 13.22 -5.95
N SER A 163 -11.92 14.37 -5.72
CA SER A 163 -11.16 14.72 -4.52
C SER A 163 -11.89 14.21 -3.28
N SER A 164 -11.27 13.30 -2.54
CA SER A 164 -10.90 13.49 -1.13
C SER A 164 -10.54 12.15 -0.51
N THR A 165 -9.33 12.11 0.05
CA THR A 165 -8.91 11.15 1.09
C THR A 165 -8.60 9.74 0.60
N CYS A 166 -7.51 9.63 -0.18
CA CYS A 166 -6.76 8.39 -0.24
C CYS A 166 -6.13 8.16 1.14
N ILE A 167 -6.81 7.36 1.97
CA ILE A 167 -6.30 6.93 3.28
C ILE A 167 -5.05 6.09 3.03
N ILE A 168 -3.92 6.63 3.47
CA ILE A 168 -2.92 5.87 4.20
C ILE A 168 -2.85 6.53 5.58
#